data_AF-A0A0F9RDG1-F1
#
_entry.id   AF-A0A0F9RDG1-F1
#
_cell.length_a   1.000
_cell.length_b   1.000
_cell.length_c   1.000
_cell.angle_alpha   90.00
_cell.angle_beta   90.00
_cell.angle_gamma   90.00
#
_symmetry.space_group_name_H-M   'P 1'
#
loop_
_entity.id
_entity.type
_entity.pdbx_description
1 polymer ?
#
loop_
_entity_poly.entity_id
_entity_poly.type
_entity_poly.pdbx_seq_one_letter_code
_entity_poly.pdbx_strand_id
1 'polypeptide(L)'
;MTHVYPTSTVIETFVNAAWEDISANVVSSIEAKQGISGTDPTDRVAFIGSCKMVLDNTAGKHTPGGAGALTGWGRGVPLRVTVTYNSIAYNVFWGRVERIDLDSATWGDQNAEIECLDYMNIASKFPLKERALLTSQRIEQAVQALVTGLPIAPQNTDYGVGLSTFPTVFDAIKDSTRAAAEFQKLAISEVGYVYI
;
A
#
# COMPACT_ATOMS: atom_id res chain seq x y z
N MET A 1 8.72 33.00 5.65
CA MET A 1 8.89 31.56 5.91
C MET A 1 9.49 30.98 4.64
N THR A 2 10.77 30.63 4.65
CA THR A 2 11.47 30.14 3.44
C THR A 2 10.98 28.74 3.14
N HIS A 3 10.39 28.52 1.97
CA HIS A 3 9.97 27.18 1.57
C HIS A 3 11.22 26.33 1.34
N VAL A 4 11.37 25.28 2.14
CA VAL A 4 12.42 24.28 1.97
C VAL A 4 11.81 23.13 1.16
N TYR A 5 12.37 22.88 0.00
CA TYR A 5 11.93 21.81 -0.89
C TYR A 5 12.70 20.51 -0.58
N PRO A 6 12.12 19.34 -0.87
CA PRO A 6 12.85 18.09 -0.79
C PRO A 6 14.09 18.12 -1.68
N THR A 7 15.20 17.58 -1.17
CA THR A 7 16.51 17.61 -1.81
C THR A 7 16.64 16.51 -2.87
N SER A 8 15.98 15.37 -2.66
CA SER A 8 15.91 14.29 -3.65
C SER A 8 14.68 13.41 -3.42
N THR A 9 14.24 12.75 -4.49
CA THR A 9 13.21 11.70 -4.46
C THR A 9 13.82 10.46 -5.11
N VAL A 10 13.75 9.32 -4.42
CA VAL A 10 14.24 8.03 -4.86
C VAL A 10 13.08 7.05 -4.93
N ILE A 11 12.98 6.30 -6.02
CA ILE A 11 11.93 5.33 -6.31
C ILE A 11 12.61 3.99 -6.45
N GLU A 12 12.24 3.05 -5.59
CA GLU A 12 12.86 1.73 -5.57
C GLU A 12 11.79 0.65 -5.72
N THR A 13 12.13 -0.40 -6.45
CA THR A 13 11.31 -1.59 -6.62
C THR A 13 12.01 -2.82 -6.09
N PHE A 14 11.26 -3.77 -5.53
CA PHE A 14 11.84 -4.98 -4.96
C PHE A 14 11.87 -6.12 -5.97
N VAL A 15 12.99 -6.25 -6.68
CA VAL A 15 13.26 -7.24 -7.72
C VAL A 15 14.53 -8.02 -7.39
N ASN A 16 14.66 -9.26 -7.86
CA ASN A 16 15.83 -10.12 -7.56
C ASN A 16 16.19 -10.22 -6.06
N ALA A 17 15.19 -10.21 -5.18
CA ALA A 17 15.35 -10.20 -3.73
C ALA A 17 16.14 -9.00 -3.16
N ALA A 18 16.20 -7.88 -3.89
CA ALA A 18 16.84 -6.63 -3.48
C ALA A 18 15.99 -5.42 -3.87
N TRP A 19 16.23 -4.29 -3.20
CA TRP A 19 15.71 -3.00 -3.65
C TRP A 19 16.59 -2.47 -4.77
N GLU A 20 15.99 -2.19 -5.92
CA GLU A 20 16.64 -1.60 -7.09
C GLU A 20 16.08 -0.21 -7.34
N ASP A 21 16.97 0.77 -7.49
CA ASP A 21 16.63 2.16 -7.78
C ASP A 21 16.25 2.32 -9.27
N ILE A 22 15.02 2.77 -9.51
CA ILE A 22 14.45 3.02 -10.84
C ILE A 22 14.18 4.51 -11.08
N SER A 23 14.68 5.39 -10.21
CA SER A 23 14.42 6.84 -10.27
C SER A 23 14.83 7.46 -11.61
N ALA A 24 15.93 6.96 -12.19
CA ALA A 24 16.43 7.42 -13.48
C ALA A 24 15.48 7.11 -14.65
N ASN A 25 14.57 6.15 -14.48
CA ASN A 25 13.57 5.80 -15.48
C ASN A 25 12.28 6.58 -15.34
N VAL A 26 12.07 7.36 -14.26
CA VAL A 26 10.84 8.14 -14.10
C VAL A 26 10.87 9.38 -14.99
N VAL A 27 9.92 9.47 -15.93
CA VAL A 27 9.82 10.58 -16.90
C VAL A 27 8.70 11.57 -16.60
N SER A 28 7.77 11.23 -15.69
CA SER A 28 6.68 12.11 -15.26
C SER A 28 6.87 12.64 -13.84
N SER A 29 6.07 13.65 -13.48
CA SER A 29 5.81 13.93 -12.06
C SER A 29 5.23 12.71 -11.37
N ILE A 30 5.59 12.52 -10.10
CA ILE A 30 5.08 11.42 -9.26
C ILE A 30 3.93 11.95 -8.44
N GLU A 31 2.81 11.25 -8.50
CA GLU A 31 1.65 11.53 -7.66
C GLU A 31 1.45 10.37 -6.70
N ALA A 32 1.80 10.58 -5.42
CA ALA A 32 1.66 9.59 -4.36
C ALA A 32 0.75 10.12 -3.24
N LYS A 33 -0.15 9.25 -2.78
CA LYS A 33 -1.02 9.48 -1.62
C LYS A 33 -1.12 8.21 -0.78
N GLN A 34 -1.12 8.33 0.54
CA GLN A 34 -1.28 7.24 1.48
C GLN A 34 -1.88 7.75 2.79
N GLY A 35 -2.56 6.88 3.54
CA GLY A 35 -3.07 7.17 4.88
C GLY A 35 -4.52 7.67 4.91
N ILE A 36 -4.86 8.38 5.99
CA ILE A 36 -6.19 8.94 6.20
C ILE A 36 -6.24 10.33 5.55
N SER A 37 -7.06 10.47 4.51
CA SER A 37 -7.18 11.71 3.74
C SER A 37 -8.35 12.60 4.14
N GLY A 38 -9.27 12.07 4.95
CA GLY A 38 -10.46 12.78 5.40
C GLY A 38 -10.30 13.36 6.81
N THR A 39 -11.19 14.29 7.16
CA THR A 39 -11.20 14.99 8.46
C THR A 39 -12.45 14.68 9.28
N ASP A 40 -13.35 13.85 8.78
CA ASP A 40 -14.59 13.54 9.48
C ASP A 40 -14.28 12.69 10.71
N PRO A 41 -15.10 12.79 11.79
CA PRO A 41 -14.90 11.96 12.98
C PRO A 41 -14.93 10.45 12.70
N THR A 42 -15.51 10.04 11.58
CA THR A 42 -15.58 8.66 11.08
C THR A 42 -14.37 8.25 10.23
N ASP A 43 -13.53 9.19 9.79
CA ASP A 43 -12.31 8.93 9.01
C ASP A 43 -11.20 8.40 9.94
N ARG A 44 -11.38 7.15 10.35
CA ARG A 44 -10.56 6.46 11.35
C ARG A 44 -9.68 5.39 10.71
N VAL A 45 -10.00 4.97 9.48
CA VAL A 45 -9.25 3.96 8.73
C VAL A 45 -8.65 4.61 7.48
N ALA A 46 -7.40 4.28 7.17
CA ALA A 46 -6.72 4.77 5.97
C ALA A 46 -7.48 4.37 4.69
N PHE A 47 -7.46 5.27 3.70
CA PHE A 47 -7.97 4.97 2.38
C PHE A 47 -6.94 4.15 1.59
N ILE A 48 -7.35 3.60 0.45
CA ILE A 48 -6.40 2.99 -0.48
C ILE A 48 -5.50 4.09 -1.04
N GLY A 49 -4.25 4.08 -0.61
CA GLY A 49 -3.18 4.88 -1.16
C GLY A 49 -2.83 4.44 -2.58
N SER A 50 -2.42 5.40 -3.40
CA SER A 50 -2.01 5.17 -4.78
C SER A 50 -0.79 5.99 -5.11
N CYS A 51 0.11 5.41 -5.91
CA CYS A 51 1.23 6.11 -6.52
C CYS A 51 1.17 5.91 -8.03
N LYS A 52 1.17 7.01 -8.78
CA LYS A 52 1.17 7.02 -10.25
C LYS A 52 2.45 7.65 -10.76
N MET A 53 3.05 7.01 -11.76
CA MET A 53 4.25 7.48 -12.44
C MET A 53 4.34 6.89 -13.85
N VAL A 54 5.06 7.56 -14.72
CA VAL A 54 5.40 7.08 -16.06
C VAL A 54 6.90 6.76 -16.08
N LEU A 55 7.24 5.58 -16.58
CA LEU A 55 8.61 5.12 -16.73
C LEU A 55 9.03 5.08 -18.20
N ASP A 56 10.25 5.53 -18.50
CA ASP A 56 10.93 5.25 -19.77
C ASP A 56 11.12 3.75 -19.92
N ASN A 57 10.53 3.20 -20.97
CA ASN A 57 10.59 1.79 -21.29
C ASN A 57 11.12 1.53 -22.72
N THR A 58 11.92 2.45 -23.26
CA THR A 58 12.60 2.30 -24.58
C THR A 58 13.44 1.02 -24.68
N ALA A 59 14.08 0.61 -23.58
CA ALA A 59 14.86 -0.63 -23.50
C ALA A 59 14.01 -1.90 -23.17
N GLY A 60 12.69 -1.74 -22.95
CA GLY A 60 11.79 -2.84 -22.59
C GLY A 60 11.91 -3.36 -21.15
N LYS A 61 12.63 -2.63 -20.28
CA LYS A 61 12.89 -2.99 -18.86
C LYS A 61 11.63 -3.15 -18.02
N HIS A 62 10.61 -2.36 -18.30
CA HIS A 62 9.35 -2.32 -17.56
C HIS A 62 8.21 -3.05 -18.28
N THR A 63 8.51 -3.84 -19.33
CA THR A 63 7.57 -4.73 -20.01
C THR A 63 7.52 -6.10 -19.32
N PRO A 64 6.44 -6.46 -18.59
CA PRO A 64 6.40 -7.74 -17.87
C PRO A 64 6.57 -8.95 -18.82
N GLY A 65 7.51 -9.84 -18.49
CA GLY A 65 7.79 -11.04 -19.30
C GLY A 65 8.50 -10.79 -20.64
N GLY A 66 8.91 -9.55 -20.93
CA GLY A 66 9.71 -9.22 -22.11
C GLY A 66 11.16 -9.70 -22.00
N ALA A 67 11.84 -9.87 -23.14
CA ALA A 67 13.24 -10.32 -23.16
C ALA A 67 14.22 -9.32 -22.51
N GLY A 68 13.91 -8.03 -22.56
CA GLY A 68 14.68 -6.97 -21.89
C GLY A 68 14.15 -6.58 -20.51
N ALA A 69 13.14 -7.28 -20.00
CA ALA A 69 12.47 -6.93 -18.76
C ALA A 69 13.39 -7.10 -17.55
N LEU A 70 13.25 -6.22 -16.57
CA LEU A 70 13.82 -6.41 -15.25
C LEU A 70 13.33 -7.76 -14.69
N THR A 71 14.26 -8.59 -14.25
CA THR A 71 13.92 -9.93 -13.75
C THR A 71 13.08 -9.81 -12.48
N GLY A 72 11.92 -10.45 -12.47
CA GLY A 72 10.95 -10.33 -11.37
C GLY A 72 10.03 -9.11 -11.47
N TRP A 73 10.15 -8.28 -12.50
CA TRP A 73 9.24 -7.16 -12.73
C TRP A 73 7.85 -7.62 -13.19
N GLY A 74 6.82 -6.96 -12.67
CA GLY A 74 5.43 -7.22 -13.03
C GLY A 74 4.45 -6.75 -11.96
N ARG A 75 3.19 -7.18 -12.12
CA ARG A 75 2.14 -6.92 -11.14
C ARG A 75 2.45 -7.61 -9.81
N GLY A 76 2.23 -6.90 -8.71
CA GLY A 76 2.44 -7.38 -7.34
C GLY A 76 3.83 -7.07 -6.77
N VAL A 77 4.75 -6.58 -7.60
CA VAL A 77 6.11 -6.21 -7.16
C VAL A 77 6.03 -5.03 -6.18
N PRO A 78 6.69 -5.11 -5.02
CA PRO A 78 6.77 -4.00 -4.07
C PRO A 78 7.48 -2.77 -4.67
N LEU A 79 6.97 -1.59 -4.33
CA LEU A 79 7.56 -0.31 -4.70
C LEU A 79 7.49 0.64 -3.50
N ARG A 80 8.55 1.45 -3.33
CA ARG A 80 8.62 2.50 -2.32
C ARG A 80 9.07 3.81 -2.93
N VAL A 81 8.58 4.91 -2.37
CA VAL A 81 9.04 6.26 -2.69
C VAL A 81 9.65 6.87 -1.44
N THR A 82 10.92 7.25 -1.55
CA THR A 82 11.72 7.83 -0.48
C THR A 82 12.03 9.27 -0.83
N VAL A 83 11.65 10.21 0.03
CA VAL A 83 11.94 11.63 -0.13
C VAL A 83 12.97 12.05 0.92
N THR A 84 14.05 12.68 0.48
CA THR A 84 15.05 13.24 1.39
C THR A 84 14.74 14.71 1.65
N TYR A 85 14.53 15.05 2.91
CA TYR A 85 14.28 16.41 3.38
C TYR A 85 15.25 16.73 4.52
N ASN A 86 16.04 17.81 4.37
CA ASN A 86 17.08 18.19 5.34
C ASN A 86 18.01 17.03 5.73
N SER A 87 18.48 16.27 4.72
CA SER A 87 19.34 15.09 4.90
C SER A 87 18.71 13.90 5.66
N ILE A 88 17.41 13.95 5.94
CA ILE A 88 16.66 12.83 6.52
C ILE A 88 15.80 12.21 5.43
N ALA A 89 15.92 10.90 5.25
CA ALA A 89 15.12 10.13 4.31
C ALA A 89 13.79 9.72 4.97
N TYR A 90 12.68 10.00 4.29
CA TYR A 90 11.34 9.61 4.68
C TYR A 90 10.72 8.74 3.60
N ASN A 91 10.25 7.55 3.97
CA ASN A 91 9.43 6.72 3.08
C ASN A 91 8.02 7.31 3.05
N VAL A 92 7.68 8.01 1.97
CA VAL A 92 6.39 8.72 1.84
C VAL A 92 5.30 7.87 1.22
N PHE A 93 5.69 6.79 0.52
CA PHE A 93 4.74 5.85 -0.04
C PHE A 93 5.31 4.43 -0.03
N TRP A 94 4.44 3.48 0.32
CA TRP A 94 4.73 2.06 0.24
C TRP A 94 3.59 1.31 -0.43
N GLY A 95 3.88 0.57 -1.49
CA GLY A 95 2.84 -0.16 -2.19
C GLY A 95 3.36 -1.29 -3.06
N ARG A 96 2.48 -1.76 -3.93
CA ARG A 96 2.76 -2.78 -4.94
C ARG A 96 2.20 -2.35 -6.28
N VAL A 97 2.88 -2.73 -7.35
CA VAL A 97 2.41 -2.49 -8.72
C VAL A 97 1.08 -3.21 -8.93
N GLU A 98 0.02 -2.46 -9.18
CA GLU A 98 -1.32 -3.01 -9.47
C GLU A 98 -1.55 -3.09 -10.98
N ARG A 99 -1.09 -2.08 -11.72
CA ARG A 99 -1.32 -1.94 -13.16
C ARG A 99 -0.07 -1.41 -13.86
N ILE A 100 0.17 -1.94 -15.05
CA ILE A 100 1.23 -1.54 -15.97
C ILE A 100 0.56 -1.41 -17.34
N ASP A 101 0.48 -0.19 -17.86
CA ASP A 101 0.03 0.05 -19.23
C ASP A 101 1.24 0.44 -20.07
N LEU A 102 1.44 -0.27 -21.17
CA LEU A 102 2.55 -0.02 -22.09
C LEU A 102 2.03 0.79 -23.27
N ASP A 103 2.75 1.86 -23.61
CA ASP A 103 2.50 2.57 -24.85
C ASP A 103 2.93 1.72 -26.06
N SER A 104 2.35 2.02 -27.23
CA SER A 104 2.61 1.33 -28.49
C SER A 104 4.07 1.47 -28.89
N ALA A 105 4.82 0.37 -28.83
CA ALA A 105 6.26 0.35 -29.05
C ALA A 105 6.71 0.85 -30.45
N THR A 106 5.82 0.85 -31.45
CA THR A 106 6.17 1.17 -32.85
C THR A 106 5.89 2.63 -33.23
N TRP A 107 4.97 3.32 -32.54
CA TRP A 107 4.53 4.68 -32.89
C TRP A 107 4.38 5.62 -31.70
N GLY A 108 4.51 5.10 -30.47
CA GLY A 108 4.44 5.85 -29.23
C GLY A 108 5.82 6.07 -28.61
N ASP A 109 5.84 6.71 -27.45
CA ASP A 109 7.05 7.13 -26.74
C ASP A 109 7.73 5.97 -26.00
N GLN A 110 7.22 4.74 -26.18
CA GLN A 110 7.69 3.51 -25.52
C GLN A 110 7.72 3.65 -23.99
N ASN A 111 6.70 4.30 -23.43
CA ASN A 111 6.55 4.50 -22.00
C ASN A 111 5.79 3.34 -21.32
N ALA A 112 6.02 3.17 -20.02
CA ALA A 112 5.22 2.32 -19.16
C ALA A 112 4.54 3.18 -18.08
N GLU A 113 3.22 3.31 -18.15
CA GLU A 113 2.42 3.94 -17.10
C GLU A 113 2.17 2.94 -15.98
N ILE A 114 2.55 3.33 -14.76
CA ILE A 114 2.49 2.47 -13.59
C ILE A 114 1.53 3.04 -12.56
N GLU A 115 0.62 2.19 -12.09
CA GLU A 115 -0.18 2.45 -10.90
C GLU A 115 0.20 1.45 -9.81
N CYS A 116 0.70 1.98 -8.69
CA CYS A 116 0.95 1.23 -7.48
C CYS A 116 -0.12 1.54 -6.45
N LEU A 117 -0.58 0.53 -5.73
CA LEU A 117 -1.52 0.69 -4.62
C LEU A 117 -0.89 0.22 -3.31
N ASP A 118 -1.24 0.87 -2.21
CA ASP A 118 -0.72 0.57 -0.88
C ASP A 118 -1.30 -0.73 -0.29
N TYR A 119 -0.97 -1.00 0.98
CA TYR A 119 -1.47 -2.18 1.67
C TYR A 119 -3.00 -2.18 1.86
N MET A 120 -3.66 -1.03 1.93
CA MET A 120 -5.11 -0.96 2.11
C MET A 120 -5.87 -1.54 0.90
N ASN A 121 -5.25 -1.59 -0.28
CA ASN A 121 -5.78 -2.35 -1.43
C ASN A 121 -5.88 -3.86 -1.16
N ILE A 122 -4.93 -4.43 -0.43
CA ILE A 122 -4.97 -5.85 -0.01
C ILE A 122 -6.11 -6.01 1.00
N ALA A 123 -6.15 -5.19 2.05
CA ALA A 123 -7.17 -5.26 3.08
C ALA A 123 -8.61 -5.08 2.55
N SER A 124 -8.80 -4.32 1.47
CA SER A 124 -10.10 -4.09 0.84
C SER A 124 -10.50 -5.18 -0.16
N LYS A 125 -9.56 -5.84 -0.84
CA LYS A 125 -9.86 -6.89 -1.83
C LYS A 125 -10.12 -8.26 -1.20
N PHE A 126 -9.41 -8.61 -0.13
CA PHE A 126 -9.46 -9.97 0.41
C PHE A 126 -10.65 -10.19 1.36
N PRO A 127 -11.55 -11.15 1.05
CA PRO A 127 -12.61 -11.55 1.97
C PRO A 127 -12.05 -12.26 3.19
N LEU A 128 -12.65 -11.98 4.35
CA LEU A 128 -12.42 -12.72 5.58
C LEU A 128 -13.25 -14.01 5.55
N LYS A 129 -12.84 -14.98 4.74
CA LYS A 129 -13.50 -16.30 4.71
C LYS A 129 -13.28 -17.03 6.03
N GLU A 130 -14.36 -17.62 6.55
CA GLU A 130 -14.34 -18.59 7.66
C GLU A 130 -13.59 -18.13 8.92
N ARG A 131 -13.71 -16.85 9.29
CA ARG A 131 -13.19 -16.39 10.57
C ARG A 131 -14.05 -16.97 11.70
N ALA A 132 -13.39 -17.68 12.60
CA ALA A 132 -14.01 -18.09 13.85
C ALA A 132 -14.41 -16.86 14.66
N LEU A 133 -15.60 -16.92 15.27
CA LEU A 133 -16.02 -15.97 16.29
C LEU A 133 -14.94 -15.92 17.38
N LEU A 134 -14.45 -14.73 17.70
CA LEU A 134 -13.54 -14.52 18.81
C LEU A 134 -14.29 -13.90 19.97
N THR A 135 -13.95 -14.29 21.19
CA THR A 135 -14.56 -13.77 22.41
C THR A 135 -13.49 -13.18 23.33
N SER A 136 -13.91 -12.24 24.17
CA SER A 136 -13.05 -11.60 25.17
C SER A 136 -11.74 -11.02 24.61
N GLN A 137 -11.80 -10.44 23.41
CA GLN A 137 -10.63 -9.82 22.76
C GLN A 137 -10.64 -8.31 22.98
N ARG A 138 -9.44 -7.72 23.11
CA ARG A 138 -9.24 -6.28 22.96
C ARG A 138 -9.11 -5.91 21.48
N ILE A 139 -9.21 -4.62 21.16
CA ILE A 139 -9.21 -4.14 19.77
C ILE A 139 -7.93 -4.55 19.02
N GLU A 140 -6.77 -4.47 19.66
CA GLU A 140 -5.49 -4.78 19.03
C GLU A 140 -5.38 -6.25 18.69
N GLN A 141 -5.89 -7.13 19.56
CA GLN A 141 -5.90 -8.57 19.35
C GLN A 141 -6.83 -8.93 18.19
N ALA A 142 -7.98 -8.25 18.08
CA ALA A 142 -8.88 -8.38 16.95
C ALA A 142 -8.23 -7.91 15.64
N VAL A 143 -7.62 -6.71 15.62
CA VAL A 143 -6.93 -6.19 14.42
C VAL A 143 -5.76 -7.08 14.04
N GLN A 144 -4.96 -7.55 14.99
CA GLN A 144 -3.87 -8.48 14.74
C GLN A 144 -4.35 -9.81 14.14
N ALA A 145 -5.48 -10.35 14.62
CA ALA A 145 -6.09 -11.54 14.05
C ALA A 145 -6.56 -11.33 12.60
N LEU A 146 -7.08 -10.15 12.26
CA LEU A 146 -7.42 -9.78 10.88
C LEU A 146 -6.18 -9.71 10.00
N VAL A 147 -5.13 -9.03 10.46
CA VAL A 147 -3.88 -8.83 9.71
C VAL A 147 -3.16 -10.16 9.46
N THR A 148 -3.04 -11.01 10.48
CA THR A 148 -2.48 -12.37 10.37
C THR A 148 -3.27 -13.24 9.40
N GLY A 149 -4.55 -12.89 9.24
CA GLY A 149 -5.46 -13.56 8.35
C GLY A 149 -5.33 -13.22 6.87
N LEU A 150 -4.65 -12.12 6.53
CA LEU A 150 -4.46 -11.67 5.15
C LEU A 150 -3.37 -12.50 4.46
N PRO A 151 -3.46 -12.71 3.14
CA PRO A 151 -2.50 -13.54 2.40
C PRO A 151 -1.09 -12.94 2.35
N ILE A 152 -0.98 -11.63 2.58
CA ILE A 152 0.28 -10.90 2.60
C ILE A 152 0.30 -10.12 3.91
N ALA A 153 1.29 -10.38 4.76
CA ALA A 153 1.49 -9.62 5.98
C ALA A 153 2.04 -8.21 5.65
N PRO A 154 1.70 -7.18 6.46
CA PRO A 154 2.41 -5.91 6.45
C PRO A 154 3.89 -6.11 6.78
N GLN A 155 4.74 -5.19 6.35
CA GLN A 155 6.18 -5.30 6.63
C GLN A 155 6.53 -5.07 8.09
N ASN A 156 5.76 -4.20 8.73
CA ASN A 156 5.83 -3.94 10.14
C ASN A 156 4.42 -3.64 10.64
N THR A 157 4.19 -3.89 11.91
CA THR A 157 2.91 -3.65 12.58
C THR A 157 3.19 -3.04 13.93
N ASP A 158 2.54 -1.92 14.24
CA ASP A 158 2.53 -1.33 15.56
C ASP A 158 1.08 -1.27 16.04
N TYR A 159 0.84 -1.78 17.25
CA TYR A 159 -0.49 -1.91 17.81
C TYR A 159 -0.56 -1.18 19.15
N GLY A 160 -1.47 -0.19 19.24
CA GLY A 160 -1.81 0.42 20.52
C GLY A 160 -2.55 -0.55 21.44
N VAL A 161 -2.46 -0.36 22.75
CA VAL A 161 -3.20 -1.19 23.72
C VAL A 161 -4.64 -0.68 23.84
N GLY A 162 -5.62 -1.54 23.50
CA GLY A 162 -7.04 -1.23 23.60
C GLY A 162 -7.51 -1.02 25.04
N LEU A 163 -8.51 -0.17 25.21
CA LEU A 163 -9.06 0.17 26.53
C LEU A 163 -10.06 -0.88 27.03
N SER A 164 -10.94 -1.33 26.14
CA SER A 164 -12.05 -2.21 26.45
C SER A 164 -11.78 -3.63 25.97
N THR A 165 -12.51 -4.58 26.55
CA THR A 165 -12.54 -5.97 26.09
C THR A 165 -13.92 -6.24 25.52
N PHE A 166 -13.97 -6.64 24.25
CA PHE A 166 -15.19 -6.96 23.55
C PHE A 166 -15.63 -8.38 23.90
N PRO A 167 -16.89 -8.59 24.36
CA PRO A 167 -17.41 -9.92 24.64
C PRO A 167 -17.35 -10.85 23.42
N THR A 168 -17.65 -10.29 22.24
CA THR A 168 -17.67 -10.98 20.95
C THR A 168 -17.09 -10.08 19.87
N VAL A 169 -16.31 -10.66 18.97
CA VAL A 169 -15.72 -10.02 17.79
C VAL A 169 -15.91 -10.97 16.61
N PHE A 170 -16.16 -10.40 15.42
CA PHE A 170 -16.41 -11.13 14.17
C PHE A 170 -17.73 -11.91 14.12
N ASP A 171 -18.72 -11.50 14.90
CA ASP A 171 -20.04 -12.13 14.96
C ASP A 171 -20.88 -11.97 13.68
N ALA A 172 -20.71 -10.84 12.99
CA ALA A 172 -21.48 -10.48 11.80
C ALA A 172 -20.68 -10.63 10.47
N ILE A 173 -19.61 -11.41 10.46
CA ILE A 173 -18.82 -11.65 9.24
C ILE A 173 -19.61 -12.54 8.28
N LYS A 174 -19.70 -12.09 7.03
CA LYS A 174 -20.18 -12.88 5.89
C LYS A 174 -19.00 -13.16 4.97
N ASP A 175 -19.15 -14.11 4.05
CA ASP A 175 -18.10 -14.40 3.04
C ASP A 175 -17.72 -13.19 2.16
N SER A 176 -18.59 -12.18 2.10
CA SER A 176 -18.34 -10.92 1.40
C SER A 176 -17.67 -9.84 2.26
N THR A 177 -17.56 -10.02 3.58
CA THR A 177 -16.95 -9.03 4.47
C THR A 177 -15.44 -8.94 4.21
N ARG A 178 -14.94 -7.72 4.07
CA ARG A 178 -13.53 -7.40 3.80
C ARG A 178 -12.84 -6.93 5.08
N ALA A 179 -11.52 -7.11 5.17
CA ALA A 179 -10.76 -6.68 6.34
C ALA A 179 -10.90 -5.18 6.61
N ALA A 180 -10.92 -4.35 5.56
CA ALA A 180 -11.14 -2.91 5.69
C ALA A 180 -12.48 -2.55 6.36
N ALA A 181 -13.55 -3.32 6.13
CA ALA A 181 -14.84 -3.07 6.76
C ALA A 181 -14.83 -3.42 8.26
N GLU A 182 -14.12 -4.47 8.66
CA GLU A 182 -13.97 -4.83 10.06
C GLU A 182 -13.03 -3.87 10.80
N PHE A 183 -11.96 -3.39 10.16
CA PHE A 183 -11.13 -2.31 10.71
C PHE A 183 -11.97 -1.08 11.04
N GLN A 184 -12.91 -0.70 10.18
CA GLN A 184 -13.77 0.47 10.43
C GLN A 184 -14.66 0.27 11.66
N LYS A 185 -15.28 -0.90 11.82
CA LYS A 185 -16.12 -1.20 12.99
C LYS A 185 -15.33 -1.17 14.30
N LEU A 186 -14.16 -1.80 14.29
CA LEU A 186 -13.25 -1.84 15.42
C LEU A 186 -12.77 -0.42 15.77
N ALA A 187 -12.26 0.33 14.78
CA ALA A 187 -11.75 1.68 14.98
C ALA A 187 -12.83 2.64 15.52
N ILE A 188 -14.07 2.56 15.03
CA ILE A 188 -15.18 3.36 15.57
C ILE A 188 -15.48 2.99 17.03
N SER A 189 -15.41 1.69 17.37
CA SER A 189 -15.82 1.19 18.68
C SER A 189 -14.93 1.69 19.83
N GLU A 190 -13.64 1.95 19.58
CA GLU A 190 -12.73 2.55 20.56
C GLU A 190 -12.20 3.93 20.18
N VAL A 191 -12.78 4.58 19.16
CA VAL A 191 -12.31 5.89 18.67
C VAL A 191 -10.81 5.84 18.30
N GLY A 192 -10.35 4.70 17.79
CA GLY A 192 -8.98 4.42 17.38
C GLY A 192 -8.70 4.81 15.93
N TYR A 193 -7.44 4.72 15.53
CA TYR A 193 -7.03 4.91 14.14
C TYR A 193 -6.37 3.64 13.60
N VAL A 194 -6.68 3.26 12.36
CA VAL A 194 -6.05 2.15 11.65
C VAL A 194 -5.47 2.67 10.35
N TYR A 195 -4.15 2.63 10.24
CA TYR A 195 -3.41 2.98 9.03
C TYR A 195 -2.27 1.98 8.88
N ILE A 196 -1.94 1.64 7.64
CA ILE A 196 -0.92 0.65 7.29
C ILE A 196 -0.03 1.21 6.19
#